data_AF-A0A6V7HSQ4-F1
#
_entry.id   AF-A0A6V7HSQ4-F1
#
_cell.length_a   1.000
_cell.length_b   1.000
_cell.length_c   1.000
_cell.angle_alpha   90.00
_cell.angle_beta   90.00
_cell.angle_gamma   90.00
#
_symmetry.space_group_name_H-M   'P 1'
#
loop_
_entity.id
_entity.type
_entity.pdbx_description
1 polymer ?
#
loop_
_entity_poly.entity_id
_entity_poly.type
_entity_poly.pdbx_seq_one_letter_code
_entity_poly.pdbx_strand_id
1 'polypeptide(L)'
;IFVNRSLHLENIKFYGFDMDYTLAEYKSPQYEQLGFNLLKERLVSLGYPQEIRAFEYDPSFPVRGLWFDTLYGNLLKVDAYGNILVCVHGFEFLKHSHIYELYPNKFLQLDENRVYVLNTLFNLPETYLLACLIDFFTNSPQFTREKTGVKEGELTMSFKSIFQ
;
A
#
# COMPACT_ATOMS: atom_id res chain seq x y z
N ILE A 1 -5.34 -0.62 -28.75
CA ILE A 1 -6.39 0.30 -28.25
C ILE A 1 -7.63 -0.53 -27.99
N PHE A 2 -8.05 -0.67 -26.73
CA PHE A 2 -9.30 -1.36 -26.34
C PHE A 2 -10.44 -0.34 -26.21
N VAL A 3 -11.70 -0.77 -26.33
CA VAL A 3 -12.88 0.13 -26.40
C VAL A 3 -13.94 -0.26 -25.38
N ASN A 4 -14.23 0.65 -24.45
CA ASN A 4 -15.35 0.51 -23.49
C ASN A 4 -16.61 1.27 -23.95
N ARG A 5 -16.45 2.42 -24.62
CA ARG A 5 -17.51 3.26 -25.18
C ARG A 5 -17.11 3.71 -26.58
N SER A 6 -18.06 3.73 -27.52
CA SER A 6 -17.82 4.19 -28.89
C SER A 6 -17.35 5.64 -28.93
N LEU A 7 -16.31 5.92 -29.73
CA LEU A 7 -15.73 7.25 -29.92
C LEU A 7 -15.38 7.47 -31.40
N HIS A 8 -15.91 8.54 -31.99
CA HIS A 8 -15.61 8.93 -33.37
C HIS A 8 -14.38 9.85 -33.40
N LEU A 9 -13.21 9.29 -33.75
CA LEU A 9 -11.94 10.03 -33.72
C LEU A 9 -11.89 11.25 -34.67
N GLU A 10 -12.67 11.23 -35.75
CA GLU A 10 -12.81 12.36 -36.70
C GLU A 10 -13.35 13.66 -36.05
N ASN A 11 -14.11 13.53 -34.97
CA ASN A 11 -14.69 14.64 -34.24
C ASN A 11 -13.73 15.25 -33.21
N ILE A 12 -12.60 14.61 -32.92
CA ILE A 12 -11.61 15.10 -31.96
C ILE A 12 -10.72 16.15 -32.62
N LYS A 13 -10.60 17.34 -31.99
CA LYS A 13 -9.80 18.48 -32.49
C LYS A 13 -8.54 18.77 -31.69
N PHE A 14 -8.45 18.28 -30.46
CA PHE A 14 -7.32 18.49 -29.56
C PHE A 14 -6.95 17.16 -28.89
N TYR A 15 -5.65 16.93 -28.73
CA TYR A 15 -5.10 15.77 -28.03
C TYR A 15 -4.25 16.28 -26.86
N GLY A 16 -4.73 16.05 -25.63
CA GLY A 16 -3.98 16.33 -24.42
C GLY A 16 -3.18 15.12 -23.98
N PHE A 17 -1.97 15.34 -23.47
CA PHE A 17 -1.11 14.30 -22.94
C PHE A 17 -0.69 14.65 -21.52
N ASP A 18 -0.74 13.66 -20.63
CA ASP A 18 -0.01 13.70 -19.37
C ASP A 18 1.44 13.25 -19.61
N MET A 19 2.36 13.56 -18.70
CA MET A 19 3.78 13.23 -18.86
C MET A 19 4.11 11.87 -18.25
N ASP A 20 4.05 11.77 -16.93
CA ASP A 20 4.57 10.63 -16.19
C ASP A 20 3.70 9.39 -16.35
N TYR A 21 4.34 8.25 -16.66
CA TYR A 21 3.66 6.98 -16.99
C TYR A 21 2.63 7.07 -18.13
N THR A 22 2.66 8.16 -18.91
CA THR A 22 1.86 8.34 -20.15
C THR A 22 2.78 8.55 -21.35
N LEU A 23 3.60 9.60 -21.35
CA LEU A 23 4.64 9.85 -22.35
C LEU A 23 6.01 9.33 -21.87
N ALA A 24 6.32 9.54 -20.60
CA ALA A 24 7.54 9.11 -19.95
C ALA A 24 7.27 7.86 -19.11
N GLU A 25 7.51 6.69 -19.69
CA GLU A 25 7.42 5.41 -19.00
C GLU A 25 8.74 5.09 -18.29
N TYR A 26 8.70 5.08 -16.96
CA TYR A 26 9.85 4.74 -16.13
C TYR A 26 10.15 3.23 -16.19
N LYS A 27 11.44 2.88 -16.16
CA LYS A 27 11.87 1.48 -16.24
C LYS A 27 11.63 0.76 -14.91
N SER A 28 10.87 -0.34 -14.99
CA SER A 28 10.63 -1.25 -13.87
C SER A 28 11.62 -2.41 -13.87
N PRO A 29 12.18 -2.83 -12.71
CA PRO A 29 11.90 -2.33 -11.35
C PRO A 29 12.84 -1.21 -10.87
N GLN A 30 13.70 -0.65 -11.75
CA GLN A 30 14.79 0.24 -11.33
C GLN A 30 14.28 1.57 -10.73
N TYR A 31 13.20 2.13 -11.29
CA TYR A 31 12.64 3.39 -10.79
C TYR A 31 11.95 3.20 -9.44
N GLU A 32 11.20 2.12 -9.28
CA GLU A 32 10.54 1.75 -8.04
C GLU A 32 11.55 1.46 -6.93
N GLN A 33 12.61 0.71 -7.25
CA GLN A 33 13.70 0.42 -6.32
C GLN A 33 14.43 1.69 -5.88
N LEU A 34 14.63 2.65 -6.78
CA LEU A 34 15.20 3.96 -6.44
C LEU A 34 14.28 4.69 -5.44
N GLY A 35 12.98 4.79 -5.74
CA GLY A 35 12.00 5.41 -4.85
C GLY A 35 11.96 4.74 -3.47
N PHE A 36 11.97 3.41 -3.44
CA PHE A 36 11.99 2.62 -2.20
C PHE A 36 13.23 2.92 -1.35
N ASN A 37 14.41 2.95 -1.97
CA ASN A 37 15.67 3.23 -1.27
C ASN A 37 15.71 4.66 -0.71
N LEU A 38 15.16 5.64 -1.42
CA LEU A 38 15.07 7.01 -0.92
C LEU A 38 14.09 7.12 0.26
N LEU A 39 12.95 6.44 0.18
CA LEU A 39 11.94 6.43 1.25
C LEU A 39 12.47 5.79 2.55
N LYS A 40 13.12 4.62 2.46
CA LYS A 40 13.66 3.95 3.66
C LYS A 40 14.74 4.79 4.36
N GLU A 41 15.63 5.45 3.60
CA GLU A 41 16.63 6.37 4.17
C GLU A 41 15.97 7.58 4.81
N ARG A 42 14.90 8.12 4.20
CA ARG A 42 14.14 9.22 4.77
C ARG A 42 13.50 8.83 6.11
N LEU A 43 12.86 7.66 6.19
CA LEU A 43 12.26 7.17 7.44
C LEU A 43 13.31 7.04 8.56
N VAL A 44 14.46 6.43 8.25
CA VAL A 44 15.55 6.27 9.21
C VAL A 44 16.09 7.64 9.67
N SER A 45 16.16 8.63 8.77
CA SER A 45 16.54 10.01 9.14
C SER A 45 15.54 10.70 10.07
N LEU A 46 14.28 10.27 10.07
CA LEU A 46 13.22 10.79 10.94
C LEU A 46 13.16 10.08 12.30
N GLY A 47 13.98 9.05 12.52
CA GLY A 47 14.07 8.33 13.79
C GLY A 47 13.48 6.92 13.78
N TYR A 48 13.07 6.40 12.62
CA TYR A 48 12.70 4.98 12.51
C TYR A 48 13.93 4.06 12.75
N PRO A 49 13.72 2.81 13.18
CA PRO A 49 14.79 1.84 13.45
C PRO A 49 15.77 1.65 12.28
N GLN A 50 17.06 1.48 12.61
CA GLN A 50 18.14 1.40 11.60
C GLN A 50 18.04 0.14 10.71
N GLU A 51 17.38 -0.90 11.22
CA GLU A 51 17.12 -2.17 10.56
C GLU A 51 16.34 -1.98 9.24
N ILE A 52 15.53 -0.92 9.13
CA ILE A 52 14.76 -0.59 7.92
C ILE A 52 15.67 -0.34 6.70
N ARG A 53 16.93 0.07 6.91
CA ARG A 53 17.89 0.21 5.80
C ARG A 53 18.16 -1.10 5.07
N ALA A 54 18.05 -2.22 5.78
CA ALA A 54 18.30 -3.55 5.23
C ALA A 54 17.17 -4.05 4.33
N PHE A 55 16.01 -3.36 4.27
CA PHE A 55 14.94 -3.76 3.37
C PHE A 55 15.37 -3.67 1.91
N GLU A 56 15.01 -4.69 1.14
CA GLU A 56 15.24 -4.78 -0.30
C GLU A 56 13.91 -4.78 -1.01
N TYR A 57 13.79 -4.01 -2.10
CA TYR A 57 12.56 -3.92 -2.86
C TYR A 57 12.30 -5.22 -3.64
N ASP A 58 11.14 -5.86 -3.41
CA ASP A 58 10.66 -7.00 -4.17
C ASP A 58 9.51 -6.58 -5.10
N PRO A 59 9.74 -6.54 -6.43
CA PRO A 59 8.70 -6.15 -7.38
C PRO A 59 7.58 -7.20 -7.55
N SER A 60 7.73 -8.41 -7.02
CA SER A 60 6.74 -9.48 -7.16
C SER A 60 5.54 -9.35 -6.21
N PHE A 61 5.69 -8.58 -5.13
CA PHE A 61 4.66 -8.40 -4.11
C PHE A 61 3.62 -7.31 -4.44
N PRO A 62 4.01 -6.04 -4.70
CA PRO A 62 3.03 -4.97 -4.78
C PRO A 62 2.21 -5.05 -6.07
N VAL A 63 0.89 -4.89 -5.93
CA VAL A 63 -0.04 -4.77 -7.05
C VAL A 63 -0.71 -3.40 -6.99
N ARG A 64 -0.81 -2.72 -8.13
CA ARG A 64 -1.49 -1.43 -8.23
C ARG A 64 -2.98 -1.54 -7.88
N GLY A 65 -3.51 -0.54 -7.17
CA GLY A 65 -4.93 -0.44 -6.81
C GLY A 65 -5.30 -1.13 -5.50
N LEU A 66 -4.31 -1.53 -4.69
CA LEU A 66 -4.57 -2.02 -3.34
C LEU A 66 -5.08 -0.89 -2.44
N TRP A 67 -5.93 -1.26 -1.50
CA TRP A 67 -6.41 -0.38 -0.44
C TRP A 67 -5.57 -0.62 0.81
N PHE A 68 -5.05 0.44 1.40
CA PHE A 68 -4.43 0.37 2.72
C PHE A 68 -5.44 0.80 3.79
N ASP A 69 -5.80 -0.11 4.68
CA ASP A 69 -6.65 0.17 5.84
C ASP A 69 -5.80 0.69 7.00
N THR A 70 -5.81 2.00 7.21
CA THR A 70 -5.04 2.67 8.26
C THR A 70 -5.48 2.30 9.68
N LEU A 71 -6.67 1.71 9.85
CA LEU A 71 -7.13 1.29 11.18
C LEU A 71 -6.47 -0.01 11.63
N TYR A 72 -6.36 -1.00 10.73
CA TYR A 72 -5.85 -2.35 11.05
C TYR A 72 -4.50 -2.69 10.38
N GLY A 73 -3.94 -1.77 9.59
CA GLY A 73 -2.64 -1.96 8.95
C GLY A 73 -2.63 -3.03 7.86
N ASN A 74 -3.76 -3.24 7.18
CA ASN A 74 -3.90 -4.30 6.18
C ASN A 74 -3.88 -3.73 4.76
N LEU A 75 -3.22 -4.45 3.85
CA LEU A 75 -3.36 -4.29 2.42
C LEU A 75 -4.52 -5.16 1.92
N LEU A 76 -5.50 -4.52 1.30
CA LEU A 76 -6.73 -5.14 0.84
C LEU A 76 -6.82 -5.06 -0.68
N LYS A 77 -7.07 -6.20 -1.31
CA LYS A 77 -7.56 -6.24 -2.69
C LYS A 77 -9.08 -6.33 -2.64
N VAL A 78 -9.77 -5.35 -3.20
CA VAL A 78 -11.23 -5.28 -3.19
C VAL A 78 -11.82 -5.32 -4.59
N ASP A 79 -13.09 -5.70 -4.69
CA ASP A 79 -13.87 -5.52 -5.91
C ASP A 79 -14.48 -4.10 -6.01
N ALA A 80 -15.23 -3.84 -7.07
CA ALA A 80 -15.88 -2.55 -7.31
C ALA A 80 -16.94 -2.16 -6.26
N TYR A 81 -17.39 -3.12 -5.44
CA TYR A 81 -18.37 -2.90 -4.38
C TYR A 81 -17.71 -2.79 -3.01
N GLY A 82 -16.39 -2.96 -2.87
CA GLY A 82 -15.69 -2.94 -1.58
C GLY A 82 -15.67 -4.30 -0.87
N ASN A 83 -16.06 -5.39 -1.53
CA ASN A 83 -15.87 -6.73 -0.98
C ASN A 83 -14.40 -7.09 -1.00
N ILE A 84 -13.89 -7.60 0.12
CA ILE A 84 -12.48 -7.96 0.27
C ILE A 84 -12.24 -9.28 -0.45
N LEU A 85 -11.39 -9.28 -1.47
CA LEU A 85 -10.94 -10.46 -2.19
C LEU A 85 -9.74 -11.09 -1.50
N VAL A 86 -8.75 -10.26 -1.16
CA VAL A 86 -7.50 -10.65 -0.47
C VAL A 86 -7.21 -9.65 0.64
N CYS A 87 -6.70 -10.13 1.76
CA CYS A 87 -6.25 -9.31 2.88
C CYS A 87 -4.87 -9.79 3.32
N VAL A 88 -3.92 -8.86 3.40
CA VAL A 88 -2.54 -9.13 3.80
C VAL A 88 -2.15 -8.19 4.93
N HIS A 89 -1.57 -8.74 6.00
CA HIS A 89 -1.02 -7.98 7.13
C HIS A 89 0.49 -8.15 7.14
N GLY A 90 1.24 -7.10 6.81
CA GLY A 90 2.67 -7.24 6.51
C GLY A 90 2.86 -8.16 5.30
N PHE A 91 3.46 -9.34 5.50
CA PHE A 91 3.54 -10.41 4.49
C PHE A 91 2.61 -11.61 4.76
N GLU A 92 1.82 -11.57 5.83
CA GLU A 92 0.90 -12.64 6.17
C GLU A 92 -0.42 -12.52 5.40
N PHE A 93 -0.74 -13.52 4.57
CA PHE A 93 -2.06 -13.63 3.94
C PHE A 93 -3.09 -14.12 4.96
N LEU A 94 -4.06 -13.27 5.29
CA LEU A 94 -5.07 -13.61 6.30
C LEU A 94 -6.08 -14.62 5.76
N LYS A 95 -6.36 -15.64 6.56
CA LYS A 95 -7.45 -16.61 6.31
C LYS A 95 -8.80 -15.95 6.49
N HIS A 96 -9.82 -16.50 5.82
CA HIS A 96 -11.20 -16.01 5.89
C HIS A 96 -11.72 -15.79 7.31
N SER A 97 -11.45 -16.70 8.25
CA SER A 97 -11.90 -16.55 9.66
C SER A 97 -11.41 -15.25 10.28
N HIS A 98 -10.11 -14.95 10.19
CA HIS A 98 -9.53 -13.71 10.71
C HIS A 98 -10.02 -12.47 9.96
N ILE A 99 -10.28 -12.58 8.65
CA ILE A 99 -10.89 -11.49 7.88
C ILE A 99 -12.27 -11.16 8.43
N TYR A 100 -13.11 -12.16 8.78
CA TYR A 100 -14.44 -11.90 9.35
C TYR A 100 -14.39 -11.28 10.76
N GLU A 101 -13.34 -11.53 11.53
CA GLU A 101 -13.14 -10.90 12.85
C GLU A 101 -12.83 -9.40 12.74
N LEU A 102 -12.07 -9.01 11.71
CA LEU A 102 -11.70 -7.61 11.45
C LEU A 102 -12.75 -6.87 10.61
N TYR A 103 -13.33 -7.56 9.63
CA TYR A 103 -14.27 -7.03 8.66
C TYR A 103 -15.54 -7.87 8.67
N PRO A 104 -16.49 -7.61 9.60
CA PRO A 104 -17.80 -8.24 9.57
C PRO A 104 -18.44 -8.02 8.19
N ASN A 105 -18.92 -9.09 7.56
CA ASN A 105 -19.41 -9.14 6.16
C ASN A 105 -18.34 -9.12 5.05
N LYS A 106 -17.04 -9.23 5.37
CA LYS A 106 -15.95 -9.26 4.39
C LYS A 106 -16.00 -8.04 3.43
N PHE A 107 -16.40 -6.90 3.96
CA PHE A 107 -16.67 -5.68 3.22
C PHE A 107 -16.01 -4.50 3.93
N LEU A 108 -15.49 -3.57 3.14
CA LEU A 108 -15.02 -2.29 3.64
C LEU A 108 -15.57 -1.18 2.74
N GLN A 109 -16.25 -0.21 3.37
CA GLN A 109 -16.67 1.00 2.68
C GLN A 109 -15.45 1.87 2.39
N LEU A 110 -15.38 2.44 1.19
CA LEU A 110 -14.37 3.45 0.87
C LEU A 110 -14.67 4.72 1.67
N ASP A 111 -13.87 4.95 2.70
CA ASP A 111 -13.84 6.18 3.51
C ASP A 111 -12.42 6.74 3.47
N GLU A 112 -12.25 7.93 2.90
CA GLU A 112 -10.95 8.59 2.72
C GLU A 112 -10.21 8.83 4.04
N ASN A 113 -10.91 8.85 5.19
CA ASN A 113 -10.28 9.02 6.50
C ASN A 113 -9.60 7.75 7.04
N ARG A 114 -9.98 6.59 6.48
CA ARG A 114 -9.55 5.26 6.91
C ARG A 114 -8.78 4.52 5.81
N VAL A 115 -9.22 4.65 4.57
CA VAL A 115 -8.72 3.89 3.42
C VAL A 115 -7.94 4.81 2.51
N TYR A 116 -6.70 4.42 2.22
CA TYR A 116 -5.91 5.02 1.16
C TYR A 116 -5.83 4.08 -0.05
N VAL A 117 -6.07 4.58 -1.26
CA VAL A 117 -6.06 3.78 -2.48
C VAL A 117 -4.79 4.02 -3.28
N LEU A 118 -3.95 2.98 -3.38
CA LEU A 118 -2.62 3.01 -4.01
C LEU A 118 -2.74 2.84 -5.54
N ASN A 119 -3.29 3.86 -6.21
CA ASN A 119 -3.76 3.77 -7.60
C ASN A 119 -2.71 4.00 -8.68
N THR A 120 -1.58 4.65 -8.36
CA THR A 120 -0.57 5.01 -9.37
C THR A 120 0.63 4.07 -9.32
N LEU A 121 1.42 4.03 -10.39
CA LEU A 121 2.69 3.28 -10.38
C LEU A 121 3.73 3.90 -9.42
N PHE A 122 3.60 5.19 -9.09
CA PHE A 122 4.40 5.81 -8.03
C PHE A 122 4.12 5.24 -6.64
N ASN A 123 2.95 4.61 -6.43
CA ASN A 123 2.62 4.01 -5.14
C ASN A 123 3.19 2.59 -4.96
N LEU A 124 3.81 1.97 -5.98
CA LEU A 124 4.34 0.61 -5.85
C LEU A 124 5.44 0.48 -4.78
N PRO A 125 6.42 1.41 -4.68
CA PRO A 125 7.42 1.39 -3.61
C PRO A 125 6.80 1.54 -2.22
N GLU A 126 5.86 2.48 -2.07
CA GLU A 126 5.15 2.74 -0.82
C GLU A 126 4.30 1.54 -0.38
N THR A 127 3.58 0.91 -1.31
CA THR A 127 2.80 -0.31 -1.07
C THR A 127 3.66 -1.40 -0.45
N TYR A 128 4.83 -1.64 -1.03
CA TYR A 128 5.76 -2.64 -0.52
C TYR A 128 6.40 -2.22 0.81
N LEU A 129 6.78 -0.95 0.95
CA LEU A 129 7.35 -0.42 2.19
C LEU A 129 6.38 -0.53 3.36
N LEU A 130 5.10 -0.24 3.16
CA LEU A 130 4.06 -0.45 4.17
C LEU A 130 4.02 -1.92 4.60
N ALA A 131 4.03 -2.87 3.66
CA ALA A 131 4.10 -4.29 4.00
C ALA A 131 5.35 -4.63 4.83
N CYS A 132 6.54 -4.15 4.43
CA CYS A 132 7.77 -4.34 5.19
C CYS A 132 7.68 -3.77 6.62
N LEU A 133 7.17 -2.55 6.78
CA LEU A 133 7.05 -1.89 8.08
C LEU A 133 6.07 -2.62 8.98
N ILE A 134 4.88 -2.94 8.48
CA ILE A 134 3.89 -3.70 9.24
C ILE A 134 4.44 -5.06 9.65
N ASP A 135 5.13 -5.77 8.76
CA ASP A 135 5.76 -7.06 9.07
C ASP A 135 6.85 -6.92 10.14
N PHE A 136 7.75 -5.95 9.98
CA PHE A 136 8.84 -5.68 10.92
C PHE A 136 8.32 -5.37 12.33
N PHE A 137 7.39 -4.43 12.45
CA PHE A 137 6.85 -4.04 13.75
C PHE A 137 5.98 -5.14 14.38
N THR A 138 5.30 -5.95 13.57
CA THR A 138 4.45 -7.03 14.08
C THR A 138 5.26 -8.23 14.57
N ASN A 139 6.39 -8.53 13.91
CA ASN A 139 7.21 -9.71 14.21
C ASN A 139 8.41 -9.40 15.10
N SER A 140 8.73 -8.12 15.34
CA SER A 140 9.84 -7.74 16.21
C SER A 140 9.51 -8.03 17.68
N PRO A 141 10.42 -8.67 18.44
CA PRO A 141 10.20 -9.01 19.86
C PRO A 141 10.13 -7.79 20.78
N GLN A 142 10.53 -6.61 20.29
CA GLN A 142 10.51 -5.36 21.05
C GLN A 142 9.11 -4.74 21.12
N PHE A 143 8.26 -5.06 20.12
CA PHE A 143 6.94 -4.48 19.97
C PHE A 143 5.86 -5.50 20.34
N THR A 144 4.82 -5.03 21.02
CA THR A 144 3.61 -5.80 21.27
C THR A 144 2.57 -5.42 20.23
N ARG A 145 2.07 -6.41 19.48
CA ARG A 145 1.01 -6.22 18.50
C ARG A 145 -0.31 -5.86 19.19
N GLU A 146 -0.93 -4.77 18.76
CA GLU A 146 -2.29 -4.39 19.12
C GLU A 146 -3.20 -4.44 17.89
N LYS A 147 -4.51 -4.31 18.10
CA LYS A 147 -5.49 -4.35 17.00
C LYS A 147 -5.31 -3.19 16.00
N THR A 148 -4.86 -2.03 16.48
CA THR A 148 -4.79 -0.79 15.68
C THR A 148 -3.38 -0.21 15.59
N GLY A 149 -2.36 -0.99 15.92
CA GLY A 149 -0.97 -0.55 15.92
C GLY A 149 -0.06 -1.51 16.66
N VAL A 150 1.08 -0.96 17.10
CA VAL A 150 2.07 -1.65 17.92
C VAL A 150 2.48 -0.79 19.11
N LYS A 151 2.96 -1.43 20.17
CA LYS A 151 3.37 -0.75 21.40
C LYS A 151 4.78 -1.19 21.83
N GLU A 152 5.61 -0.24 22.22
CA GLU A 152 6.93 -0.45 22.81
C GLU A 152 7.01 0.32 24.13
N GLY A 153 6.93 -0.36 25.27
CA GLY A 153 6.88 0.30 26.58
C GLY A 153 5.66 1.22 26.69
N GLU A 154 5.87 2.53 26.82
CA GLU A 154 4.80 3.55 26.86
C GLU A 154 4.52 4.19 25.48
N LEU A 155 5.31 3.87 24.46
CA LEU A 155 5.14 4.40 23.11
C LEU A 155 4.13 3.55 22.34
N THR A 156 3.05 4.17 21.86
CA THR A 156 2.08 3.54 20.97
C THR A 156 2.20 4.12 19.56
N MET A 157 2.40 3.25 18.58
CA MET A 157 2.42 3.60 17.16
C MET A 157 1.19 3.00 16.49
N SER A 158 0.25 3.85 16.09
CA SER A 158 -0.92 3.40 15.32
C SER A 158 -0.53 3.09 13.87
N PHE A 159 -1.24 2.17 13.22
CA PHE A 159 -1.02 1.92 11.78
C PHE A 159 -1.29 3.16 10.92
N LYS A 160 -2.20 4.03 11.37
CA LYS A 160 -2.44 5.32 10.75
C LYS A 160 -1.24 6.26 10.83
N SER A 161 -0.57 6.34 12.00
CA SER A 161 0.65 7.15 12.15
C SER A 161 1.88 6.55 11.46
N ILE A 162 1.90 5.24 11.21
CA ILE A 162 2.94 4.60 10.39
C ILE A 162 2.78 4.96 8.91
N PHE A 163 1.52 5.12 8.47
CA PHE A 163 1.19 5.51 7.10
C PHE A 163 1.39 7.01 6.81
N GLN A 164 1.16 7.88 7.80
CA GLN A 164 1.31 9.33 7.68
C GLN A 164 2.76 9.80 7.67
#